data_AF-A0A2S3QLA2-F1
#
_entry.id   AF-A0A2S3QLA2-F1
#
_cell.length_a   1.000
_cell.length_b   1.000
_cell.length_c   1.000
_cell.angle_alpha   90.00
_cell.angle_beta   90.00
_cell.angle_gamma   90.00
#
_symmetry.space_group_name_H-M   'P 1'
#
loop_
_entity.id
_entity.type
_entity.pdbx_description
1 polymer ?
#
loop_
_entity_poly.entity_id
_entity_poly.type
_entity_poly.pdbx_seq_one_letter_code
_entity_poly.pdbx_strand_id
1 'polypeptide(L)'
;MNSQNLFIELELSDIKLKIRELIATKSKLKIWTNSQQVASVEIFAIEEDTLIVDDNHALDGVVMANFSLRYMSYFFKGVIEGGNLKIEGKVYRSERRGDMRFNVSYMTSSYLYFDAVEEDTPSADNVLQFNKSKNKEDSFIKDFSYSMNDFPELRGAKLIDISSNGASFVMSLQDFKNFSNKKFSMGTLVLEKNSYDISNIQKVYDIDYVNFRLDNIPMKKIGIKFESNGDLDSYLKELDDKSIILTSLDEEFNKYINQQIEE
;
A
#
# COMPACT_ATOMS: atom_id res chain seq x y z
N MET A 1 19.77 6.64 1.71
CA MET A 1 19.67 7.10 3.11
C MET A 1 19.95 5.90 4.00
N ASN A 2 20.87 5.99 4.96
CA ASN A 2 21.18 4.89 5.88
C ASN A 2 19.96 4.61 6.77
N SER A 3 19.50 3.36 6.78
CA SER A 3 18.40 2.85 7.63
C SER A 3 18.67 3.02 9.13
N GLN A 4 19.95 3.16 9.53
CA GLN A 4 20.40 3.22 10.92
C GLN A 4 19.79 4.37 11.75
N ASN A 5 19.30 5.45 11.13
CA ASN A 5 18.69 6.58 11.84
C ASN A 5 17.16 6.68 11.69
N LEU A 6 16.53 5.73 11.00
CA LEU A 6 15.09 5.81 10.72
C LEU A 6 14.23 5.36 11.92
N PHE A 7 14.73 4.39 12.67
CA PHE A 7 14.05 3.80 13.82
C PHE A 7 14.82 4.12 15.09
N ILE A 8 14.19 4.89 15.98
CA ILE A 8 14.73 5.25 17.28
C ILE A 8 14.22 4.26 18.30
N GLU A 9 15.13 3.52 18.93
CA GLU A 9 14.81 2.60 20.00
C GLU A 9 14.25 3.34 21.23
N LEU A 10 13.21 2.76 21.84
CA LEU A 10 12.57 3.24 23.05
C LEU A 10 12.56 2.15 24.12
N GLU A 11 12.61 2.58 25.37
CA GLU A 11 12.38 1.72 26.52
C GLU A 11 10.90 1.32 26.61
N LEU A 12 10.63 0.09 27.09
CA LEU A 12 9.27 -0.43 27.23
C LEU A 12 8.40 0.44 28.16
N SER A 13 9.00 1.09 29.16
CA SER A 13 8.27 1.99 30.06
C SER A 13 7.64 3.17 29.33
N ASP A 14 8.29 3.66 28.28
CA ASP A 14 7.83 4.84 27.53
C ASP A 14 6.65 4.51 26.61
N ILE A 15 6.55 3.26 26.16
CA ILE A 15 5.46 2.83 25.29
C ILE A 15 4.15 2.61 26.04
N LYS A 16 4.18 2.26 27.33
CA LYS A 16 2.95 1.95 28.10
C LYS A 16 1.99 3.12 28.16
N LEU A 17 2.51 4.35 28.31
CA LEU A 17 1.70 5.56 28.26
C LEU A 17 1.08 5.79 26.88
N LYS A 18 1.81 5.48 25.80
CA LYS A 18 1.33 5.59 24.42
C LYS A 18 0.25 4.57 24.10
N ILE A 19 0.42 3.35 24.59
CA ILE A 19 -0.59 2.30 24.44
C ILE A 19 -1.86 2.66 25.21
N ARG A 20 -1.74 3.22 26.42
CA ARG A 20 -2.91 3.74 27.15
C ARG A 20 -3.62 4.88 26.42
N GLU A 21 -2.86 5.78 25.78
CA GLU A 21 -3.42 6.82 24.90
C GLU A 21 -4.18 6.19 23.73
N LEU A 22 -3.59 5.18 23.08
CA LEU A 22 -4.19 4.44 21.97
C LEU A 22 -5.50 3.73 22.35
N ILE A 23 -5.55 3.10 23.53
CA ILE A 23 -6.76 2.49 24.11
C ILE A 23 -7.84 3.56 24.33
N ALA A 24 -7.46 4.71 24.91
CA ALA A 24 -8.41 5.79 25.20
C ALA A 24 -9.01 6.41 23.93
N THR A 25 -8.23 6.50 22.85
CA THR A 25 -8.70 7.00 21.55
C THR A 25 -9.41 5.94 20.71
N LYS A 26 -9.48 4.68 21.19
CA LYS A 26 -10.00 3.51 20.44
C LYS A 26 -9.33 3.36 19.07
N SER A 27 -8.08 3.77 18.99
CA SER A 27 -7.29 3.66 17.77
C SER A 27 -6.86 2.21 17.58
N LYS A 28 -6.84 1.75 16.33
CA LYS A 28 -6.49 0.37 16.01
C LYS A 28 -4.97 0.18 16.00
N LEU A 29 -4.57 -1.03 16.35
CA LEU A 29 -3.22 -1.54 16.20
C LEU A 29 -3.18 -2.36 14.90
N LYS A 30 -2.22 -2.08 14.03
CA LYS A 30 -1.93 -2.90 12.87
C LYS A 30 -1.01 -4.03 13.31
N ILE A 31 -1.32 -5.27 12.94
CA ILE A 31 -0.45 -6.42 13.14
C ILE A 31 -0.27 -7.17 11.83
N TRP A 32 0.91 -7.76 11.60
CA TRP A 32 1.17 -8.56 10.41
C TRP A 32 2.26 -9.60 10.64
N THR A 33 2.17 -10.72 9.92
CA THR A 33 3.24 -11.74 9.85
C THR A 33 4.04 -11.59 8.55
N ASN A 34 3.40 -11.11 7.49
CA ASN A 34 3.98 -10.84 6.18
C ASN A 34 3.07 -9.86 5.40
N SER A 35 3.43 -9.53 4.16
CA SER A 35 2.69 -8.57 3.34
C SER A 35 1.26 -8.97 2.95
N GLN A 36 0.86 -10.22 3.16
CA GLN A 36 -0.47 -10.74 2.80
C GLN A 36 -1.35 -11.04 4.01
N GLN A 37 -0.76 -11.04 5.20
CA GLN A 37 -1.42 -11.38 6.45
C GLN A 37 -1.32 -10.17 7.37
N VAL A 38 -2.26 -9.24 7.20
CA VAL A 38 -2.39 -7.99 7.94
C VAL A 38 -3.74 -7.98 8.63
N ALA A 39 -3.77 -7.63 9.91
CA ALA A 39 -4.99 -7.43 10.67
C ALA A 39 -4.96 -6.09 11.41
N SER A 40 -6.15 -5.52 11.60
CA SER A 40 -6.39 -4.33 12.39
C SER A 40 -7.14 -4.74 13.64
N VAL A 41 -6.53 -4.55 14.81
CA VAL A 41 -7.05 -5.05 16.09
C VAL A 41 -7.27 -3.90 17.06
N GLU A 42 -8.31 -3.98 17.87
CA GLU A 42 -8.50 -3.08 19.02
C GLU A 42 -7.69 -3.58 20.20
N ILE A 43 -7.10 -2.67 20.97
CA ILE A 43 -6.48 -3.00 22.26
C ILE A 43 -7.46 -2.62 23.36
N PHE A 44 -7.77 -3.58 24.24
CA PHE A 44 -8.64 -3.38 25.39
C PHE A 44 -7.85 -3.02 26.65
N ALA A 45 -6.67 -3.63 26.83
CA ALA A 45 -5.84 -3.42 28.00
C ALA A 45 -4.36 -3.71 27.73
N ILE A 46 -3.51 -3.24 28.64
CA ILE A 46 -2.10 -3.60 28.73
C ILE A 46 -1.78 -4.04 30.16
N GLU A 47 -1.27 -5.26 30.29
CA GLU A 47 -0.82 -5.87 31.54
C GLU A 47 0.65 -6.23 31.41
N GLU A 48 1.50 -5.60 32.22
CA GLU A 48 2.96 -5.67 32.07
C GLU A 48 3.39 -5.31 30.65
N ASP A 49 3.82 -6.30 29.86
CA ASP A 49 4.25 -6.16 28.46
C ASP A 49 3.33 -6.93 27.49
N THR A 50 2.13 -7.31 27.95
CA THR A 50 1.11 -8.03 27.18
C THR A 50 -0.08 -7.14 26.88
N LEU A 51 -0.49 -7.09 25.62
CA LEU A 51 -1.66 -6.37 25.14
C LEU A 51 -2.82 -7.35 24.99
N ILE A 52 -3.96 -7.00 25.57
CA ILE A 52 -5.21 -7.73 25.38
C ILE A 52 -5.90 -7.10 24.17
N VAL A 53 -5.99 -7.85 23.07
CA VAL A 53 -6.57 -7.42 21.81
C VAL A 53 -7.84 -8.20 21.47
N ASP A 54 -8.62 -7.72 20.50
CA ASP A 54 -9.72 -8.53 19.97
C ASP A 54 -9.22 -9.82 19.31
N ASP A 55 -9.93 -10.93 19.51
CA ASP A 55 -9.58 -12.25 18.97
C ASP A 55 -10.31 -12.53 17.64
N ASN A 56 -10.72 -11.48 16.94
CA ASN A 56 -11.46 -11.60 15.67
C ASN A 56 -10.52 -11.74 14.46
N HIS A 57 -9.23 -11.99 14.70
CA HIS A 57 -8.20 -12.12 13.68
C HIS A 57 -7.72 -13.57 13.56
N ALA A 58 -7.33 -13.98 12.35
CA ALA A 58 -6.82 -15.34 12.10
C ALA A 58 -5.28 -15.45 12.23
N LEU A 59 -4.65 -14.59 13.03
CA LEU A 59 -3.20 -14.55 13.23
C LEU A 59 -2.81 -15.09 14.60
N ASP A 60 -1.93 -16.09 14.62
CA ASP A 60 -1.24 -16.62 15.79
C ASP A 60 0.27 -16.71 15.52
N GLY A 61 1.08 -16.59 16.56
CA GLY A 61 2.54 -16.71 16.51
C GLY A 61 3.28 -15.36 16.46
N VAL A 62 4.46 -15.35 15.82
CA VAL A 62 5.31 -14.15 15.76
C VAL A 62 4.73 -13.14 14.78
N VAL A 63 4.46 -11.94 15.28
CA VAL A 63 3.92 -10.81 14.51
C VAL A 63 4.80 -9.58 14.67
N MET A 64 4.74 -8.72 13.67
CA MET A 64 5.14 -7.33 13.77
C MET A 64 3.89 -6.50 14.00
N ALA A 65 4.03 -5.41 14.73
CA ALA A 65 2.92 -4.53 15.05
C ALA A 65 3.31 -3.07 14.93
N ASN A 66 2.36 -2.23 14.52
CA ASN A 66 2.50 -0.79 14.63
C ASN A 66 1.21 -0.06 14.93
N PHE A 67 1.36 1.12 15.52
CA PHE A 67 0.30 2.08 15.68
C PHE A 67 0.84 3.49 15.48
N SER A 68 -0.07 4.42 15.16
CA SER A 68 0.28 5.81 14.90
C SER A 68 -0.35 6.73 15.94
N LEU A 69 0.46 7.61 16.53
CA LEU A 69 0.00 8.69 17.41
C LEU A 69 0.75 9.97 17.06
N ARG A 70 0.00 11.06 16.81
CA ARG A 70 0.55 12.42 16.61
C ARG A 70 1.69 12.46 15.57
N TYR A 71 1.46 11.87 14.40
CA TYR A 71 2.44 11.78 13.30
C TYR A 71 3.69 10.93 13.58
N MET A 72 3.71 10.20 14.70
CA MET A 72 4.75 9.21 15.00
C MET A 72 4.17 7.81 14.84
N SER A 73 4.95 6.93 14.22
CA SER A 73 4.66 5.50 14.19
C SER A 73 5.52 4.78 15.23
N TYR A 74 4.89 3.88 15.98
CA TYR A 74 5.55 3.06 16.97
C TYR A 74 5.48 1.61 16.52
N PHE A 75 6.61 0.94 16.51
CA PHE A 75 6.79 -0.40 15.98
C PHE A 75 7.35 -1.33 17.04
N PHE A 76 6.89 -2.57 17.04
CA PHE A 76 7.46 -3.61 17.89
C PHE A 76 7.20 -4.99 17.30
N LYS A 77 8.01 -5.95 17.72
CA LYS A 77 7.78 -7.37 17.50
C LYS A 77 7.01 -7.94 18.68
N GLY A 78 6.19 -8.96 18.44
CA GLY A 78 5.52 -9.67 19.51
C GLY A 78 5.10 -11.08 19.13
N VAL A 79 4.55 -11.79 20.10
CA VAL A 79 3.91 -13.10 19.92
C VAL A 79 2.45 -12.96 20.30
N ILE A 80 1.56 -13.36 19.40
CA ILE A 80 0.12 -13.33 19.59
C ILE A 80 -0.43 -14.74 19.76
N GLU A 81 -1.23 -14.95 20.80
CA GLU A 81 -1.90 -16.22 21.10
C GLU A 81 -3.24 -15.95 21.80
N GLY A 82 -4.36 -16.29 21.15
CA GLY A 82 -5.71 -16.19 21.72
C GLY A 82 -6.05 -14.80 22.28
N GLY A 83 -5.88 -13.77 21.46
CA GLY A 83 -6.13 -12.36 21.82
C GLY A 83 -5.09 -11.73 22.76
N ASN A 84 -4.01 -12.43 23.14
CA ASN A 84 -2.92 -11.87 23.93
C ASN A 84 -1.69 -11.63 23.06
N LEU A 85 -1.31 -10.37 22.88
CA LEU A 85 -0.12 -9.97 22.14
C LEU A 85 0.98 -9.54 23.12
N LYS A 86 1.96 -10.41 23.34
CA LYS A 86 3.13 -10.12 24.18
C LYS A 86 4.21 -9.42 23.37
N ILE A 87 4.65 -8.25 23.83
CA ILE A 87 5.73 -7.50 23.21
C ILE A 87 7.06 -8.25 23.43
N GLU A 88 7.83 -8.45 22.36
CA GLU A 88 9.15 -9.06 22.40
C GLU A 88 10.24 -8.06 22.06
N GLY A 89 11.23 -7.95 22.95
CA GLY A 89 12.42 -7.13 22.73
C GLY A 89 12.13 -5.64 22.84
N LYS A 90 12.67 -4.88 21.88
CA LYS A 90 12.70 -3.43 21.89
C LYS A 90 11.52 -2.84 21.11
N VAL A 91 11.13 -1.63 21.48
CA VAL A 91 10.14 -0.84 20.76
C VAL A 91 10.86 0.25 19.98
N TYR A 92 10.34 0.60 18.82
CA TYR A 92 10.94 1.58 17.93
C TYR A 92 9.95 2.68 17.59
N ARG A 93 10.45 3.90 17.40
CA ARG A 93 9.70 5.05 16.93
C ARG A 93 10.27 5.54 15.62
N SER A 94 9.39 5.92 14.69
CA SER A 94 9.76 6.63 13.47
C SER A 94 8.78 7.75 13.16
N GLU A 95 9.27 8.80 12.51
CA GLU A 95 8.44 9.90 12.02
C GLU A 95 7.66 9.47 10.78
N ARG A 96 6.38 9.81 10.73
CA ARG A 96 5.57 9.57 9.53
C ARG A 96 5.89 10.63 8.48
N ARG A 97 6.21 10.19 7.28
CA ARG A 97 6.37 11.06 6.12
C ARG A 97 5.00 11.33 5.47
N GLY A 98 4.83 12.52 4.89
CA GLY A 98 3.62 12.90 4.18
C GLY A 98 3.44 12.17 2.83
N ASP A 99 4.51 11.62 2.26
CA ASP A 99 4.53 10.90 0.98
C ASP A 99 4.57 9.37 1.17
N MET A 100 3.96 8.88 2.25
CA MET A 100 3.95 7.47 2.56
C MET A 100 3.29 6.66 1.44
N ARG A 101 3.93 5.54 1.07
CA ARG A 101 3.42 4.64 0.04
C ARG A 101 2.71 3.46 0.66
N PHE A 102 1.57 3.10 0.10
CA PHE A 102 0.72 1.99 0.49
C PHE A 102 0.94 0.82 -0.46
N ASN A 103 1.24 -0.36 0.08
CA ASN A 103 1.40 -1.57 -0.73
C ASN A 103 0.01 -2.10 -1.09
N VAL A 104 -0.34 -2.04 -2.37
CA VAL A 104 -1.64 -2.48 -2.91
C VAL A 104 -1.52 -3.75 -3.75
N SER A 105 -0.35 -4.39 -3.76
CA SER A 105 -0.06 -5.56 -4.59
C SER A 105 -0.95 -6.77 -4.29
N TYR A 106 -1.42 -6.90 -3.04
CA TYR A 106 -2.26 -7.99 -2.57
C TYR A 106 -3.76 -7.68 -2.64
N MET A 107 -4.16 -6.44 -2.92
CA MET A 107 -5.57 -6.12 -3.17
C MET A 107 -6.03 -6.84 -4.43
N THR A 108 -7.24 -7.42 -4.42
CA THR A 108 -7.77 -8.15 -5.57
C THR A 108 -7.87 -7.24 -6.80
N SER A 109 -8.43 -6.04 -6.63
CA SER A 109 -8.54 -5.03 -7.69
C SER A 109 -7.62 -3.87 -7.37
N SER A 110 -6.47 -3.79 -8.03
CA SER A 110 -5.54 -2.65 -7.90
C SER A 110 -4.82 -2.45 -9.24
N TYR A 111 -5.37 -1.61 -10.09
CA TYR A 111 -4.93 -1.47 -11.47
C TYR A 111 -4.80 -0.01 -11.89
N LEU A 112 -3.90 0.25 -12.81
CA LEU A 112 -3.80 1.52 -13.52
C LEU A 112 -4.16 1.29 -14.99
N TYR A 113 -5.11 2.07 -15.48
CA TYR A 113 -5.42 2.24 -16.88
C TYR A 113 -4.85 3.57 -17.34
N PHE A 114 -4.16 3.62 -18.47
CA PHE A 114 -3.56 4.85 -18.95
C PHE A 114 -3.61 4.92 -20.47
N ASP A 115 -3.71 6.14 -20.98
CA ASP A 115 -3.50 6.40 -22.39
C ASP A 115 -2.02 6.69 -22.64
N ALA A 116 -1.50 6.11 -23.71
CA ALA A 116 -0.11 6.27 -24.12
C ALA A 116 -0.05 6.87 -25.53
N VAL A 117 0.39 8.12 -25.62
CA VAL A 117 0.51 8.87 -26.88
C VAL A 117 1.97 8.95 -27.35
N GLU A 118 2.19 9.03 -28.67
CA GLU A 118 3.52 9.26 -29.24
C GLU A 118 4.05 10.65 -28.87
N GLU A 119 5.37 10.80 -28.73
CA GLU A 119 5.99 11.99 -28.13
C GLU A 119 5.88 13.30 -28.96
N ASP A 120 5.33 13.29 -30.17
CA ASP A 120 5.38 14.46 -31.08
C ASP A 120 4.10 14.79 -31.88
N THR A 121 2.91 14.34 -31.46
CA THR A 121 1.65 14.80 -32.09
C THR A 121 1.00 15.92 -31.28
N PRO A 122 0.70 17.10 -31.88
CA PRO A 122 -0.13 18.11 -31.25
C PRO A 122 -1.49 17.50 -30.93
N SER A 123 -1.94 17.70 -29.70
CA SER A 123 -3.19 17.23 -29.12
C SER A 123 -4.37 17.33 -30.08
N ALA A 124 -4.88 16.18 -30.53
CA ALA A 124 -6.26 16.07 -30.98
C ALA A 124 -7.11 15.77 -29.75
N ASP A 125 -7.98 16.72 -29.39
CA ASP A 125 -9.04 16.55 -28.40
C ASP A 125 -9.96 15.40 -28.81
N ASN A 126 -9.64 14.19 -28.39
CA ASN A 126 -10.60 13.08 -28.33
C ASN A 126 -10.85 12.80 -26.85
N VAL A 127 -11.61 13.69 -26.24
CA VAL A 127 -12.15 13.48 -24.90
C VAL A 127 -13.21 12.39 -25.00
N LEU A 128 -12.88 11.16 -24.61
CA LEU A 128 -13.90 10.17 -24.24
C LEU A 128 -14.49 10.60 -22.88
N GLN A 129 -15.52 11.44 -22.93
CA GLN A 129 -16.38 11.70 -21.77
C GLN A 129 -17.16 10.42 -21.46
N PHE A 130 -16.78 9.73 -20.39
CA PHE A 130 -17.63 8.69 -19.81
C PHE A 130 -18.85 9.36 -19.19
N ASN A 131 -20.00 9.23 -19.86
CA ASN A 131 -21.27 9.71 -19.35
C ASN A 131 -21.56 9.08 -17.99
N LYS A 132 -21.79 9.93 -16.97
CA LYS A 132 -22.26 9.54 -15.64
C LYS A 132 -23.62 8.85 -15.72
N SER A 133 -23.65 7.55 -15.96
CA SER A 133 -24.85 6.73 -15.72
C SER A 133 -24.86 6.28 -14.27
N LYS A 134 -25.66 6.98 -13.46
CA LYS A 134 -26.12 6.50 -12.16
C LYS A 134 -26.76 5.12 -12.33
N ASN A 135 -26.39 4.18 -11.46
CA ASN A 135 -26.94 2.84 -11.27
C ASN A 135 -26.48 1.76 -12.28
N LYS A 136 -25.45 0.99 -11.89
CA LYS A 136 -25.36 -0.49 -11.93
C LYS A 136 -23.91 -0.93 -11.63
N GLU A 137 -23.60 -1.14 -10.36
CA GLU A 137 -22.25 -1.46 -9.87
C GLU A 137 -21.82 -2.93 -10.14
N ASP A 138 -22.76 -3.85 -10.34
CA ASP A 138 -22.42 -5.28 -10.55
C ASP A 138 -22.35 -5.72 -12.03
N SER A 139 -22.92 -4.95 -12.97
CA SER A 139 -22.78 -5.26 -14.40
C SER A 139 -21.50 -4.69 -14.99
N PHE A 140 -20.96 -3.60 -14.43
CA PHE A 140 -19.77 -2.95 -14.96
C PHE A 140 -18.54 -3.86 -14.89
N ILE A 141 -18.29 -4.56 -13.78
CA ILE A 141 -17.11 -5.42 -13.63
C ILE A 141 -17.21 -6.67 -14.54
N LYS A 142 -18.40 -7.23 -14.72
CA LYS A 142 -18.60 -8.38 -15.63
C LYS A 142 -18.52 -7.97 -17.10
N ASP A 143 -19.15 -6.87 -17.48
CA ASP A 143 -19.11 -6.39 -18.86
C ASP A 143 -17.72 -5.84 -19.24
N PHE A 144 -16.96 -5.26 -18.29
CA PHE A 144 -15.59 -4.77 -18.49
C PHE A 144 -14.55 -5.89 -18.61
N SER A 145 -14.75 -7.01 -17.91
CA SER A 145 -13.87 -8.20 -18.02
C SER A 145 -14.05 -8.93 -19.36
N TYR A 146 -15.28 -8.95 -19.89
CA TYR A 146 -15.58 -9.55 -21.18
C TYR A 146 -15.18 -8.64 -22.36
N SER A 147 -15.34 -7.31 -22.23
CA SER A 147 -14.94 -6.36 -23.28
C SER A 147 -13.42 -6.19 -23.43
N MET A 148 -12.62 -6.48 -22.40
CA MET A 148 -11.15 -6.43 -22.48
C MET A 148 -10.52 -7.45 -23.45
N ASN A 149 -11.20 -8.56 -23.74
CA ASN A 149 -10.69 -9.52 -24.73
C ASN A 149 -10.76 -8.97 -26.16
N ASP A 150 -11.64 -8.00 -26.41
CA ASP A 150 -11.84 -7.37 -27.73
C ASP A 150 -10.98 -6.10 -27.92
N PHE A 151 -10.31 -5.61 -26.86
CA PHE A 151 -9.43 -4.44 -26.91
C PHE A 151 -8.08 -4.71 -26.21
N PRO A 152 -7.09 -5.28 -26.93
CA PRO A 152 -5.75 -5.56 -26.40
C PRO A 152 -5.00 -4.33 -25.85
N GLU A 153 -5.43 -3.12 -26.24
CA GLU A 153 -4.88 -1.84 -25.83
C GLU A 153 -5.29 -1.41 -24.41
N LEU A 154 -6.33 -2.02 -23.82
CA LEU A 154 -6.87 -1.68 -22.49
C LEU A 154 -6.43 -2.65 -21.38
N ARG A 155 -5.22 -3.20 -21.46
CA ARG A 155 -4.66 -4.03 -20.38
C ARG A 155 -4.27 -3.16 -19.19
N GLY A 156 -5.07 -3.20 -18.14
CA GLY A 156 -4.76 -2.53 -16.87
C GLY A 156 -3.47 -3.07 -16.26
N ALA A 157 -2.55 -2.17 -15.89
CA ALA A 157 -1.29 -2.55 -15.27
C ALA A 157 -1.48 -2.73 -13.75
N LYS A 158 -1.05 -3.88 -13.21
CA LYS A 158 -1.23 -4.20 -11.80
C LYS A 158 -0.39 -3.27 -10.92
N LEU A 159 -1.04 -2.55 -10.00
CA LEU A 159 -0.38 -1.68 -9.04
C LEU A 159 0.37 -2.51 -7.98
N ILE A 160 1.53 -2.00 -7.58
CA ILE A 160 2.36 -2.53 -6.49
C ILE A 160 2.25 -1.62 -5.27
N ASP A 161 2.50 -0.34 -5.46
CA ASP A 161 2.40 0.66 -4.41
C ASP A 161 1.78 1.96 -4.93
N ILE A 162 1.21 2.75 -4.02
CA ILE A 162 0.55 4.02 -4.33
C ILE A 162 0.75 5.05 -3.22
N SER A 163 0.85 6.33 -3.58
CA SER A 163 0.78 7.50 -2.71
C SER A 163 -0.20 8.53 -3.30
N SER A 164 -0.42 9.63 -2.60
CA SER A 164 -1.32 10.71 -3.04
C SER A 164 -0.95 11.35 -4.39
N ASN A 165 0.30 11.21 -4.84
CA ASN A 165 0.84 11.83 -6.05
C ASN A 165 1.74 10.89 -6.88
N GLY A 166 1.71 9.59 -6.62
CA GLY A 166 2.55 8.64 -7.32
C GLY A 166 2.08 7.21 -7.16
N ALA A 167 2.52 6.35 -8.06
CA ALA A 167 2.25 4.93 -7.99
C ALA A 167 3.39 4.14 -8.61
N SER A 168 3.42 2.85 -8.35
CA SER A 168 4.18 1.94 -9.17
C SER A 168 3.35 0.74 -9.58
N PHE A 169 3.68 0.19 -10.73
CA PHE A 169 2.98 -0.93 -11.31
C PHE A 169 3.95 -1.86 -12.03
N VAL A 170 3.50 -3.06 -12.32
CA VAL A 170 4.23 -4.05 -13.09
C VAL A 170 3.62 -4.23 -14.45
N MET A 171 4.48 -4.44 -15.44
CA MET A 171 4.10 -4.84 -16.78
C MET A 171 5.05 -5.89 -17.33
N SER A 172 4.56 -6.67 -18.30
CA SER A 172 5.41 -7.60 -19.04
C SER A 172 6.47 -6.85 -19.87
N LEU A 173 7.58 -7.50 -20.19
CA LEU A 173 8.55 -6.91 -21.12
C LEU A 173 7.98 -6.60 -22.50
N GLN A 174 6.99 -7.38 -22.95
CA GLN A 174 6.34 -7.14 -24.23
C GLN A 174 5.55 -5.84 -24.20
N ASP A 175 4.72 -5.64 -23.18
CA ASP A 175 3.96 -4.41 -23.00
C ASP A 175 4.92 -3.22 -22.82
N PHE A 176 5.99 -3.38 -22.03
CA PHE A 176 6.99 -2.33 -21.83
C PHE A 176 7.61 -1.79 -23.11
N LYS A 177 7.96 -2.69 -24.04
CA LYS A 177 8.49 -2.28 -25.35
C LYS A 177 7.48 -1.47 -26.18
N ASN A 178 6.19 -1.72 -26.01
CA ASN A 178 5.13 -0.99 -26.71
C ASN A 178 4.93 0.42 -26.14
N PHE A 179 5.35 0.67 -24.90
CA PHE A 179 5.16 1.94 -24.19
C PHE A 179 6.46 2.71 -23.91
N SER A 180 7.63 2.14 -24.20
CA SER A 180 8.92 2.70 -23.78
C SER A 180 9.18 4.11 -24.30
N ASN A 181 8.63 4.43 -25.48
CA ASN A 181 8.78 5.72 -26.17
C ASN A 181 7.47 6.53 -26.19
N LYS A 182 6.49 6.16 -25.35
CA LYS A 182 5.21 6.83 -25.27
C LYS A 182 5.11 7.66 -24.00
N LYS A 183 4.37 8.76 -24.09
CA LYS A 183 4.04 9.59 -22.93
C LYS A 183 2.69 9.16 -22.37
N PHE A 184 2.67 8.95 -21.05
CA PHE A 184 1.44 8.78 -20.29
C PHE A 184 0.93 10.18 -19.92
N SER A 185 -0.24 10.60 -20.38
CA SER A 185 -0.77 11.94 -20.07
C SER A 185 -1.85 11.88 -18.99
N MET A 186 -2.75 10.91 -19.11
CA MET A 186 -3.90 10.69 -18.24
C MET A 186 -4.09 9.20 -17.97
N GLY A 187 -4.79 8.88 -16.90
CA GLY A 187 -5.17 7.53 -16.57
C GLY A 187 -6.19 7.46 -15.44
N THR A 188 -6.66 6.26 -15.17
CA THR A 188 -7.58 5.95 -14.09
C THR A 188 -6.98 4.85 -13.22
N LEU A 189 -6.83 5.15 -11.94
CA LEU A 189 -6.47 4.19 -10.90
C LEU A 189 -7.74 3.51 -10.39
N VAL A 190 -7.74 2.19 -10.32
CA VAL A 190 -8.84 1.40 -9.75
C VAL A 190 -8.32 0.69 -8.51
N LEU A 191 -8.89 1.00 -7.35
CA LEU A 191 -8.59 0.37 -6.06
C LEU A 191 -9.89 -0.21 -5.50
N GLU A 192 -9.95 -1.53 -5.40
CA GLU A 192 -11.13 -2.31 -5.00
C GLU A 192 -12.37 -1.96 -5.81
N LYS A 193 -13.24 -1.10 -5.25
CA LYS A 193 -14.50 -0.63 -5.85
C LYS A 193 -14.47 0.85 -6.25
N ASN A 194 -13.34 1.53 -6.01
CA ASN A 194 -13.19 2.96 -6.25
C ASN A 194 -12.29 3.21 -7.47
N SER A 195 -12.56 4.31 -8.18
CA SER A 195 -11.76 4.77 -9.32
C SER A 195 -11.35 6.22 -9.14
N TYR A 196 -10.11 6.54 -9.48
CA TYR A 196 -9.53 7.87 -9.35
C TYR A 196 -8.84 8.28 -10.65
N ASP A 197 -9.32 9.36 -11.26
CA ASP A 197 -8.68 9.92 -12.44
C ASP A 197 -7.42 10.69 -12.05
N ILE A 198 -6.35 10.45 -12.80
CA ILE A 198 -5.05 11.08 -12.62
C ILE A 198 -4.58 11.73 -13.92
N SER A 199 -3.95 12.89 -13.77
CA SER A 199 -3.42 13.72 -14.85
C SER A 199 -1.93 13.95 -14.66
N ASN A 200 -1.29 14.45 -15.73
CA ASN A 200 0.12 14.87 -15.71
C ASN A 200 1.06 13.74 -15.29
N ILE A 201 0.80 12.53 -15.81
CA ILE A 201 1.60 11.35 -15.48
C ILE A 201 3.03 11.53 -16.01
N GLN A 202 4.02 11.25 -15.17
CA GLN A 202 5.43 11.29 -15.50
C GLN A 202 6.09 10.00 -15.04
N LYS A 203 6.77 9.31 -15.95
CA LYS A 203 7.62 8.16 -15.59
C LYS A 203 8.82 8.67 -14.78
N VAL A 204 9.01 8.11 -13.59
CA VAL A 204 10.12 8.44 -12.68
C VAL A 204 11.25 7.42 -12.80
N TYR A 205 10.90 6.13 -12.87
CA TYR A 205 11.87 5.05 -13.01
C TYR A 205 11.23 3.83 -13.68
N ASP A 206 12.06 2.98 -14.27
CA ASP A 206 11.72 1.61 -14.61
C ASP A 206 12.88 0.69 -14.23
N ILE A 207 12.58 -0.43 -13.59
CA ILE A 207 13.57 -1.41 -13.11
C ILE A 207 13.10 -2.82 -13.44
N ASP A 208 14.05 -3.75 -13.55
CA ASP A 208 13.71 -5.17 -13.67
C ASP A 208 13.03 -5.65 -12.40
N TYR A 209 11.92 -6.36 -12.58
CA TYR A 209 11.10 -6.89 -11.51
C TYR A 209 11.03 -8.40 -11.60
N VAL A 210 11.48 -9.06 -10.54
CA VAL A 210 11.45 -10.51 -10.39
C VAL A 210 10.37 -10.84 -9.36
N ASN A 211 9.31 -11.51 -9.80
CA ASN A 211 8.31 -12.05 -8.90
C ASN A 211 8.65 -13.51 -8.61
N PHE A 212 9.08 -13.80 -7.38
CA PHE A 212 9.45 -15.14 -6.93
C PHE A 212 8.33 -16.19 -7.02
N ARG A 213 7.07 -15.78 -7.22
CA ARG A 213 5.94 -16.70 -7.42
C ARG A 213 5.67 -17.00 -8.89
N LEU A 214 6.20 -16.19 -9.80
CA LEU A 214 6.05 -16.31 -11.25
C LEU A 214 7.43 -16.52 -11.83
N ASP A 215 8.05 -17.64 -11.49
CA ASP A 215 9.38 -18.01 -11.98
C ASP A 215 9.41 -17.88 -13.52
N ASN A 216 10.41 -17.14 -14.02
CA ASN A 216 10.74 -16.94 -15.44
C ASN A 216 9.82 -16.06 -16.31
N ILE A 217 8.95 -15.21 -15.75
CA ILE A 217 8.31 -14.14 -16.55
C ILE A 217 9.05 -12.82 -16.29
N PRO A 218 9.88 -12.33 -17.23
CA PRO A 218 10.57 -11.07 -17.03
C PRO A 218 9.57 -9.92 -17.09
N MET A 219 9.58 -9.08 -16.06
CA MET A 219 8.69 -7.94 -15.91
C MET A 219 9.48 -6.68 -15.60
N LYS A 220 8.87 -5.52 -15.85
CA LYS A 220 9.38 -4.22 -15.40
C LYS A 220 8.46 -3.67 -14.32
N LYS A 221 9.05 -3.18 -13.22
CA LYS A 221 8.37 -2.30 -12.26
C LYS A 221 8.61 -0.86 -12.72
N ILE A 222 7.54 -0.13 -12.93
CA ILE A 222 7.57 1.27 -13.37
C ILE A 222 7.02 2.14 -12.26
N GLY A 223 7.75 3.18 -11.90
CA GLY A 223 7.28 4.23 -11.01
C GLY A 223 6.79 5.43 -11.81
N ILE A 224 5.61 5.91 -11.48
CA ILE A 224 5.03 7.14 -12.02
C ILE A 224 4.76 8.16 -10.92
N LYS A 225 4.77 9.43 -11.32
CA LYS A 225 4.29 10.58 -10.56
C LYS A 225 3.11 11.19 -11.30
N PHE A 226 2.13 11.69 -10.58
CA PHE A 226 0.96 12.37 -11.15
C PHE A 226 0.55 13.52 -10.23
N GLU A 227 -0.39 14.34 -10.72
CA GLU A 227 -0.95 15.44 -9.94
C GLU A 227 -1.79 14.93 -8.76
N SER A 228 -1.65 15.56 -7.60
CA SER A 228 -2.31 15.08 -6.38
C SER A 228 -3.83 15.07 -6.54
N ASN A 229 -4.45 13.94 -6.21
CA ASN A 229 -5.89 13.77 -6.23
C ASN A 229 -6.43 13.73 -4.79
N GLY A 230 -7.31 14.67 -4.42
CA GLY A 230 -7.81 14.80 -3.04
C GLY A 230 -8.72 13.66 -2.59
N ASP A 231 -9.47 13.05 -3.52
CA ASP A 231 -10.32 11.89 -3.24
C ASP A 231 -9.46 10.65 -2.99
N LEU A 232 -8.40 10.48 -3.78
CA LEU A 232 -7.40 9.42 -3.57
C LEU A 232 -6.71 9.59 -2.21
N ASP A 233 -6.25 10.81 -1.89
CA ASP A 233 -5.59 11.10 -0.61
C ASP A 233 -6.51 10.77 0.58
N SER A 234 -7.78 11.16 0.50
CA SER A 234 -8.78 10.86 1.52
C SER A 234 -9.00 9.35 1.71
N TYR A 235 -9.07 8.60 0.60
CA TYR A 235 -9.22 7.15 0.66
C TYR A 235 -7.97 6.45 1.22
N LEU A 236 -6.77 6.84 0.79
CA LEU A 236 -5.53 6.28 1.32
C LEU A 236 -5.38 6.55 2.82
N LYS A 237 -5.78 7.74 3.26
CA LYS A 237 -5.83 8.07 4.68
C LYS A 237 -6.83 7.19 5.44
N GLU A 238 -8.01 6.94 4.88
CA GLU A 238 -8.99 6.03 5.49
C GLU A 238 -8.47 4.60 5.62
N LEU A 239 -7.77 4.08 4.59
CA LEU A 239 -7.14 2.76 4.63
C LEU A 239 -6.09 2.67 5.74
N ASP A 240 -5.31 3.73 5.92
CA ASP A 240 -4.29 3.80 6.96
C ASP A 240 -4.88 3.92 8.37
N ASP A 241 -5.88 4.79 8.54
CA ASP A 241 -6.62 4.97 9.80
C ASP A 241 -7.28 3.65 10.22
N LYS A 242 -7.77 2.88 9.25
CA LYS A 242 -8.30 1.52 9.46
C LYS A 242 -7.23 0.47 9.72
N SER A 243 -5.96 0.77 9.49
CA SER A 243 -4.82 -0.16 9.69
C SER A 243 -4.98 -1.48 8.92
N ILE A 244 -5.55 -1.44 7.73
CA ILE A 244 -5.80 -2.64 6.89
C ILE A 244 -4.79 -2.80 5.75
N ILE A 245 -3.82 -1.89 5.64
CA ILE A 245 -2.80 -1.90 4.60
C ILE A 245 -1.40 -1.67 5.14
N LEU A 246 -0.41 -2.40 4.60
CA LEU A 246 1.00 -2.12 4.87
C LEU A 246 1.48 -0.91 4.09
N THR A 247 2.35 -0.17 4.74
CA THR A 247 3.01 1.00 4.21
C THR A 247 4.48 0.69 3.91
N SER A 248 5.13 1.54 3.14
CA SER A 248 6.58 1.45 2.90
C SER A 248 7.39 1.49 4.20
N LEU A 249 6.90 2.20 5.22
CA LEU A 249 7.54 2.27 6.53
C LEU A 249 7.45 0.93 7.27
N ASP A 250 6.31 0.22 7.14
CA ASP A 250 6.12 -1.12 7.71
C ASP A 250 7.08 -2.13 7.07
N GLU A 251 7.29 -2.04 5.76
CA GLU A 251 8.26 -2.87 5.03
C GLU A 251 9.71 -2.56 5.39
N GLU A 252 10.05 -1.28 5.57
CA GLU A 252 11.37 -0.84 6.05
C GLU A 252 11.65 -1.36 7.46
N PHE A 253 10.63 -1.38 8.34
CA PHE A 253 10.75 -1.96 9.67
C PHE A 253 11.02 -3.47 9.63
N ASN A 254 10.29 -4.22 8.80
CA ASN A 254 10.53 -5.66 8.63
C ASN A 254 11.98 -5.95 8.22
N LYS A 255 12.52 -5.17 7.27
CA LYS A 255 13.92 -5.31 6.82
C LYS A 255 14.89 -4.98 7.94
N TYR A 256 14.63 -3.91 8.69
CA TYR A 256 15.47 -3.46 9.79
C TYR A 256 15.60 -4.55 10.88
N ILE A 257 14.48 -5.15 11.30
CA ILE A 257 14.51 -6.21 12.32
C ILE A 257 15.20 -7.48 11.80
N ASN A 258 14.93 -7.89 10.55
CA ASN A 258 15.55 -9.09 10.01
C ASN A 258 17.07 -8.96 9.83
N GLN A 259 17.56 -7.76 9.48
CA GLN A 259 19.01 -7.49 9.39
C GLN A 259 19.71 -7.63 10.75
N GLN A 260 19.05 -7.22 11.86
CA GLN A 260 19.63 -7.37 13.20
C GLN A 260 19.65 -8.80 13.71
N ILE A 261 18.92 -9.73 13.09
CA ILE A 261 18.94 -11.15 13.47
C ILE A 261 20.12 -11.90 12.81
N GLU A 262 20.63 -11.37 11.70
CA GLU A 262 21.76 -11.94 10.96
C GLU A 262 23.14 -11.45 11.43
N GLU A 263 23.18 -10.44 12.31
CA GLU A 263 24.39 -9.93 13.00
C GLU A 263 24.54 -10.54 14.41
#